data_AF-A0A6C0K934-F1
#
_entry.id   AF-A0A6C0K934-F1
#
_cell.length_a   1.000
_cell.length_b   1.000
_cell.length_c   1.000
_cell.angle_alpha   90.00
_cell.angle_beta   90.00
_cell.angle_gamma   90.00
#
_symmetry.space_group_name_H-M   'P 1'
#
loop_
_entity.id
_entity.type
_entity.pdbx_description
1 polymer ?
#
loop_
_entity_poly.entity_id
_entity_poly.type
_entity_poly.pdbx_seq_one_letter_code
_entity_poly.pdbx_strand_id
1 'polypeptide(L)'
;MRGNTVIDDLSLAIQKRECNKIIKKVRSGNLRLAKFPSYTSCMRIFTKDIKPLKPQAKRGGDLKGSVSSTANAEHTLINRIKNFNMLQTQLSQLKEEECLEKKTFADGASGYTIRNIINLEKRMGSKSRNSSVYLTTISGVPKTNPIVAKVMLYNTNNILEVDLMTMITNSIILKGISKHFLMTFGDCVCAKRIAKKLRYMSINELADGDLKMLIEIKDVVEDTELMFNMLIQIYISIATYHNLVGFVHRDTHFGNFLYQTNSEKGYYHYTFQGKDYYLKSCKYNMMIYDYGFSKKIDSPDDAEGTIKKKEAIFNDYQKIIHAFIMRKSKGWISLTNIPSYKETNYKMIWIANMLDVYIQKELTYHASQSSSSFAALIFSNLLQDVFLKYAPNSMFISQRPPNVINQIPFRID
;
A
#
# COMPACT_ATOMS: atom_id res chain seq x y z
N MET A 1 19.28 -14.66 27.55
CA MET A 1 18.36 -14.17 26.49
C MET A 1 17.45 -13.05 27.03
N ARG A 2 17.99 -11.84 27.33
CA ARG A 2 17.22 -10.67 27.83
C ARG A 2 17.68 -9.37 27.14
N GLY A 3 17.96 -9.43 25.83
CA GLY A 3 18.52 -8.30 25.06
C GLY A 3 17.56 -7.66 24.06
N ASN A 4 16.51 -8.34 23.60
CA ASN A 4 15.68 -7.87 22.48
C ASN A 4 14.38 -7.15 22.90
N THR A 5 13.87 -7.36 24.12
CA THR A 5 12.58 -6.79 24.56
C THR A 5 12.61 -5.27 24.79
N VAL A 6 13.75 -4.70 25.19
CA VAL A 6 13.85 -3.26 25.53
C VAL A 6 13.89 -2.35 24.30
N ILE A 7 14.44 -2.84 23.18
CA ILE A 7 14.48 -2.09 21.91
C ILE A 7 13.10 -2.07 21.23
N ASP A 8 12.34 -3.17 21.37
CA ASP A 8 11.01 -3.32 20.80
C ASP A 8 9.96 -2.40 21.45
N ASP A 9 9.96 -2.30 22.79
CA ASP A 9 9.06 -1.41 23.52
C ASP A 9 9.33 0.08 23.22
N LEU A 10 10.60 0.43 23.03
CA LEU A 10 11.00 1.80 22.69
C LEU A 10 10.55 2.18 21.27
N SER A 11 10.65 1.27 20.30
CA SER A 11 10.19 1.51 18.92
C SER A 11 8.68 1.71 18.84
N LEU A 12 7.91 0.88 19.56
CA LEU A 12 6.45 0.98 19.64
C LEU A 12 6.00 2.25 20.37
N ALA A 13 6.71 2.65 21.45
CA ALA A 13 6.46 3.89 22.16
C ALA A 13 6.76 5.14 21.30
N ILE A 14 7.83 5.10 20.49
CA ILE A 14 8.16 6.17 19.53
C ILE A 14 7.08 6.27 18.44
N GLN A 15 6.63 5.14 17.88
CA GLN A 15 5.52 5.12 16.90
C GLN A 15 4.22 5.70 17.49
N LYS A 16 3.83 5.30 18.70
CA LYS A 16 2.66 5.86 19.40
C LYS A 16 2.81 7.36 19.65
N ARG A 17 4.02 7.85 19.95
CA ARG A 17 4.31 9.28 20.16
C ARG A 17 4.18 10.08 18.86
N GLU A 18 4.70 9.59 17.75
CA GLU A 18 4.57 10.24 16.43
C GLU A 18 3.12 10.26 15.94
N CYS A 19 2.37 9.15 16.11
CA CYS A 19 0.92 9.11 15.81
C CYS A 19 0.13 10.18 16.59
N ASN A 20 0.48 10.43 17.86
CA ASN A 20 -0.17 11.44 18.67
C ASN A 20 0.20 12.89 18.25
N LYS A 21 1.38 13.12 17.67
CA LYS A 21 1.78 14.43 17.11
C LYS A 21 0.97 14.79 15.86
N ILE A 22 0.75 13.82 14.97
CA ILE A 22 -0.07 13.98 13.75
C ILE A 22 -1.49 14.46 14.11
N ILE A 23 -2.09 13.86 15.14
CA ILE A 23 -3.46 14.20 15.58
C ILE A 23 -3.55 15.63 16.12
N LYS A 24 -2.53 16.10 16.86
CA LYS A 24 -2.51 17.49 17.36
C LYS A 24 -2.48 18.49 16.19
N LYS A 25 -1.69 18.22 15.15
CA LYS A 25 -1.60 19.02 13.92
C LYS A 25 -2.92 19.03 13.12
N VAL A 26 -3.60 17.89 13.05
CA VAL A 26 -4.91 17.73 12.37
C VAL A 26 -6.04 18.46 13.12
N ARG A 27 -6.02 18.46 14.46
CA ARG A 27 -7.05 19.13 15.31
C ARG A 27 -6.89 20.65 15.41
N SER A 28 -5.69 21.19 15.24
CA SER A 28 -5.43 22.63 15.32
C SER A 28 -5.82 23.43 14.06
N GLY A 29 -6.19 22.77 12.96
CA GLY A 29 -6.57 23.43 11.72
C GLY A 29 -8.09 23.59 11.58
N ASN A 30 -8.59 24.82 11.46
CA ASN A 30 -9.95 25.13 11.01
C ASN A 30 -10.14 24.71 9.52
N LEU A 31 -10.20 23.42 9.24
CA LEU A 31 -10.26 22.85 7.88
C LEU A 31 -11.48 21.93 7.71
N ARG A 32 -12.15 22.05 6.56
CA ARG A 32 -13.39 21.31 6.25
C ARG A 32 -13.10 19.84 5.92
N LEU A 33 -13.87 18.93 6.51
CA LEU A 33 -13.93 17.51 6.16
C LEU A 33 -14.48 17.32 4.74
N ALA A 34 -13.88 16.41 3.96
CA ALA A 34 -14.43 16.01 2.66
C ALA A 34 -15.56 14.97 2.83
N LYS A 35 -16.60 15.07 2.00
CA LYS A 35 -17.68 14.06 1.94
C LYS A 35 -17.16 12.76 1.32
N PHE A 36 -17.68 11.61 1.76
CA PHE A 36 -17.42 10.30 1.14
C PHE A 36 -17.70 10.36 -0.38
N PRO A 37 -16.79 9.87 -1.23
CA PRO A 37 -16.98 9.90 -2.67
C PRO A 37 -17.99 8.83 -3.10
N SER A 38 -18.82 9.17 -4.08
CA SER A 38 -19.41 8.16 -4.96
C SER A 38 -18.31 7.66 -5.91
N TYR A 39 -18.09 6.35 -5.96
CA TYR A 39 -16.95 5.75 -6.67
C TYR A 39 -17.06 5.94 -8.20
N THR A 40 -16.22 6.81 -8.75
CA THR A 40 -15.79 6.84 -10.17
C THR A 40 -14.35 7.36 -10.35
N SER A 41 -13.49 7.30 -9.32
CA SER A 41 -12.10 7.81 -9.43
C SER A 41 -11.11 6.73 -9.88
N CYS A 42 -10.68 6.81 -11.15
CA CYS A 42 -9.66 5.94 -11.77
C CYS A 42 -8.36 6.72 -12.09
N MET A 43 -7.83 7.52 -11.15
CA MET A 43 -6.58 8.27 -11.38
C MET A 43 -5.39 7.57 -10.75
N ARG A 44 -4.57 6.87 -11.55
CA ARG A 44 -3.30 6.29 -11.09
C ARG A 44 -2.25 6.37 -12.19
N ILE A 45 -0.99 6.26 -11.76
CA ILE A 45 0.17 6.15 -12.64
C ILE A 45 0.92 4.92 -12.23
N PHE A 46 1.28 4.13 -13.22
CA PHE A 46 2.02 2.90 -13.04
C PHE A 46 3.21 2.83 -13.98
N THR A 47 4.18 1.97 -13.67
CA THR A 47 5.36 1.73 -14.51
C THR A 47 4.98 1.39 -15.95
N LYS A 48 3.91 0.61 -16.15
CA LYS A 48 3.41 0.26 -17.50
C LYS A 48 2.91 1.46 -18.32
N ASP A 49 2.56 2.57 -17.67
CA ASP A 49 2.05 3.78 -18.34
C ASP A 49 3.20 4.65 -18.87
N ILE A 50 4.44 4.32 -18.48
CA ILE A 50 5.67 4.87 -19.02
C ILE A 50 5.98 4.07 -20.28
N LYS A 51 5.84 4.71 -21.46
CA LYS A 51 6.31 4.08 -22.71
C LYS A 51 7.76 3.65 -22.50
N PRO A 52 8.20 2.46 -22.97
CA PRO A 52 9.62 2.15 -22.95
C PRO A 52 10.34 3.29 -23.67
N LEU A 53 11.22 3.98 -22.94
CA LEU A 53 12.15 4.91 -23.53
C LEU A 53 12.87 4.10 -24.61
N LYS A 54 12.67 4.46 -25.88
CA LYS A 54 13.28 3.75 -27.01
C LYS A 54 14.75 3.50 -26.65
N PRO A 55 15.23 2.25 -26.66
CA PRO A 55 16.66 2.00 -26.60
C PRO A 55 17.28 2.85 -27.70
N GLN A 56 18.25 3.70 -27.36
CA GLN A 56 19.07 4.32 -28.40
C GLN A 56 19.59 3.17 -29.26
N ALA A 57 19.27 3.23 -30.55
CA ALA A 57 19.59 2.19 -31.51
C ALA A 57 21.10 1.94 -31.47
N LYS A 58 21.51 0.84 -30.83
CA LYS A 58 22.82 0.25 -31.10
C LYS A 58 22.73 -0.29 -32.53
N ARG A 59 23.50 0.33 -33.43
CA ARG A 59 23.67 -0.13 -34.80
C ARG A 59 24.25 -1.55 -34.77
N GLY A 60 23.56 -2.47 -35.43
CA GLY A 60 24.13 -3.67 -36.07
C GLY A 60 24.48 -4.84 -35.16
N GLY A 61 23.90 -6.00 -35.47
CA GLY A 61 24.36 -7.31 -34.99
C GLY A 61 23.25 -8.16 -34.42
N ASP A 62 22.81 -9.16 -35.18
CA ASP A 62 21.90 -10.23 -34.76
C ASP A 62 22.23 -10.80 -33.39
N LEU A 63 21.21 -10.97 -32.54
CA LEU A 63 21.13 -11.98 -31.49
C LEU A 63 19.67 -12.12 -31.03
N LYS A 64 19.02 -13.20 -31.50
CA LYS A 64 17.92 -13.83 -30.76
C LYS A 64 18.45 -14.23 -29.39
N GLY A 65 17.98 -13.58 -28.32
CA GLY A 65 18.28 -13.99 -26.96
C GLY A 65 18.49 -12.84 -25.98
N SER A 66 17.76 -12.89 -24.87
CA SER A 66 17.83 -12.02 -23.69
C SER A 66 17.20 -10.62 -23.84
N VAL A 67 15.93 -10.51 -23.43
CA VAL A 67 15.51 -9.34 -22.67
C VAL A 67 16.28 -9.44 -21.35
N SER A 68 17.30 -8.60 -21.20
CA SER A 68 18.28 -8.68 -20.12
C SER A 68 17.62 -8.57 -18.74
N SER A 69 18.03 -9.49 -17.89
CA SER A 69 17.69 -9.78 -16.49
C SER A 69 17.94 -8.67 -15.45
N THR A 70 17.97 -7.39 -15.83
CA THR A 70 18.36 -6.29 -14.93
C THR A 70 17.20 -5.49 -14.33
N ALA A 71 15.98 -5.56 -14.85
CA ALA A 71 14.81 -4.88 -14.26
C ALA A 71 14.30 -5.55 -12.96
N ASN A 72 14.71 -6.78 -12.70
CA ASN A 72 14.03 -7.66 -11.74
C ASN A 72 14.49 -7.47 -10.28
N ALA A 73 15.69 -6.93 -10.04
CA ALA A 73 16.19 -6.69 -8.69
C ALA A 73 15.70 -5.36 -8.08
N GLU A 74 14.96 -4.53 -8.81
CA GLU A 74 14.74 -3.13 -8.46
C GLU A 74 13.83 -2.91 -7.23
N HIS A 75 12.90 -3.83 -6.94
CA HIS A 75 11.85 -3.62 -5.92
C HIS A 75 12.06 -4.37 -4.59
N THR A 76 13.25 -4.91 -4.33
CA THR A 76 13.57 -5.42 -2.99
C THR A 76 13.49 -4.29 -1.96
N LEU A 77 13.13 -4.60 -0.70
CA LEU A 77 13.01 -3.56 0.33
C LEU A 77 14.32 -2.76 0.50
N ILE A 78 15.47 -3.45 0.43
CA ILE A 78 16.79 -2.83 0.51
C ILE A 78 16.98 -1.82 -0.63
N ASN A 79 16.63 -2.17 -1.86
CA ASN A 79 16.75 -1.26 -3.00
C ASN A 79 15.76 -0.10 -2.94
N ARG A 80 14.54 -0.33 -2.45
CA ARG A 80 13.57 0.74 -2.19
C ARG A 80 14.10 1.75 -1.17
N ILE A 81 14.72 1.28 -0.07
CA ILE A 81 15.34 2.15 0.96
C ILE A 81 16.54 2.91 0.37
N LYS A 82 17.38 2.24 -0.44
CA LYS A 82 18.50 2.89 -1.14
C LYS A 82 18.02 4.00 -2.06
N ASN A 83 16.96 3.75 -2.83
CA ASN A 83 16.34 4.74 -3.70
C ASN A 83 15.77 5.92 -2.91
N PHE A 84 15.09 5.67 -1.79
CA PHE A 84 14.63 6.72 -0.88
C PHE A 84 15.77 7.65 -0.44
N ASN A 85 16.88 7.10 0.06
CA ASN A 85 18.01 7.89 0.56
C ASN A 85 18.68 8.74 -0.55
N MET A 86 18.80 8.18 -1.75
CA MET A 86 19.29 8.90 -2.91
C MET A 86 18.37 10.09 -3.27
N LEU A 87 17.06 9.88 -3.28
CA LEU A 87 16.07 10.91 -3.60
C LEU A 87 16.01 12.01 -2.52
N GLN A 88 16.11 11.65 -1.24
CA GLN A 88 16.12 12.62 -0.14
C GLN A 88 17.22 13.66 -0.27
N THR A 89 18.39 13.26 -0.76
CA THR A 89 19.51 14.19 -0.97
C THR A 89 19.13 15.31 -1.94
N GLN A 90 18.37 15.00 -3.00
CA GLN A 90 17.88 15.98 -3.96
C GLN A 90 16.69 16.79 -3.42
N LEU A 91 15.75 16.12 -2.74
CA LEU A 91 14.56 16.77 -2.18
C LEU A 91 14.89 17.73 -1.03
N SER A 92 15.98 17.50 -0.29
CA SER A 92 16.47 18.41 0.77
C SER A 92 16.80 19.82 0.27
N GLN A 93 16.98 20.00 -1.04
CA GLN A 93 17.24 21.32 -1.66
C GLN A 93 15.97 22.17 -1.78
N LEU A 94 14.79 21.59 -1.55
CA LEU A 94 13.50 22.26 -1.60
C LEU A 94 13.16 22.90 -0.26
N LYS A 95 12.46 24.04 -0.31
CA LYS A 95 11.87 24.66 0.88
C LYS A 95 10.41 24.21 1.02
N GLU A 96 9.90 24.15 2.24
CA GLU A 96 8.53 23.65 2.52
C GLU A 96 7.43 24.45 1.82
N GLU A 97 7.69 25.73 1.52
CA GLU A 97 6.72 26.70 0.98
C GLU A 97 6.75 26.86 -0.55
N GLU A 98 7.56 26.07 -1.25
CA GLU A 98 7.74 26.18 -2.69
C GLU A 98 6.44 25.86 -3.45
N CYS A 99 6.20 26.60 -4.53
CA CYS A 99 4.96 26.52 -5.30
C CYS A 99 5.18 25.90 -6.67
N LEU A 100 4.15 25.20 -7.18
CA LEU A 100 4.14 24.70 -8.55
C LEU A 100 4.09 25.85 -9.55
N GLU A 101 5.07 25.89 -10.45
CA GLU A 101 5.16 26.83 -11.55
C GLU A 101 4.79 26.11 -12.85
N LYS A 102 4.08 26.78 -13.77
CA LYS A 102 3.76 26.20 -15.08
C LYS A 102 5.06 26.05 -15.88
N LYS A 103 5.18 24.92 -16.59
CA LYS A 103 6.33 24.65 -17.47
C LYS A 103 5.87 23.96 -18.75
N THR A 104 6.49 24.35 -19.86
CA THR A 104 6.41 23.60 -21.12
C THR A 104 7.68 22.77 -21.24
N PHE A 105 7.52 21.46 -21.43
CA PHE A 105 8.62 20.52 -21.57
C PHE A 105 9.09 20.43 -23.03
N ALA A 106 10.25 19.81 -23.25
CA ALA A 106 10.91 19.75 -24.55
C ALA A 106 10.08 19.03 -25.63
N ASP A 107 9.17 18.15 -25.23
CA ASP A 107 8.21 17.46 -26.10
C ASP A 107 6.94 18.29 -26.39
N GLY A 108 6.90 19.56 -25.94
CA GLY A 108 5.76 20.45 -26.05
C GLY A 108 4.67 20.21 -25.01
N ALA A 109 4.82 19.21 -24.13
CA ALA A 109 3.83 18.94 -23.09
C ALA A 109 3.81 20.08 -22.05
N SER A 110 2.61 20.48 -21.63
CA SER A 110 2.43 21.41 -20.51
C SER A 110 2.31 20.64 -19.20
N GLY A 111 3.06 21.08 -18.19
CA GLY A 111 2.93 20.57 -16.82
C GLY A 111 3.42 21.57 -15.80
N TYR A 112 4.02 21.08 -14.72
CA TYR A 112 4.46 21.92 -13.61
C TYR A 112 5.89 21.62 -13.18
N THR A 113 6.51 22.56 -12.48
CA THR A 113 7.80 22.36 -11.84
C THR A 113 7.88 23.01 -10.47
N ILE A 114 8.81 22.54 -9.64
CA ILE A 114 9.31 23.27 -8.49
C ILE A 114 10.80 23.53 -8.71
N ARG A 115 11.17 24.80 -8.89
CA ARG A 115 12.57 25.27 -9.07
C ARG A 115 13.36 24.54 -10.17
N ASN A 116 12.69 23.95 -11.16
CA ASN A 116 13.31 23.02 -12.12
C ASN A 116 13.99 21.79 -11.48
N ILE A 117 13.77 21.55 -10.19
CA ILE A 117 14.26 20.38 -9.46
C ILE A 117 13.25 19.24 -9.61
N ILE A 118 11.98 19.50 -9.33
CA ILE A 118 10.90 18.54 -9.54
C ILE A 118 10.13 18.94 -10.80
N ASN A 119 9.93 18.01 -11.73
CA ASN A 119 9.22 18.23 -12.97
C ASN A 119 8.02 17.29 -13.07
N LEU A 120 6.80 17.84 -13.03
CA LEU A 120 5.53 17.13 -13.20
C LEU A 120 5.20 17.12 -14.70
N GLU A 121 5.77 16.16 -15.41
CA GLU A 121 5.83 16.14 -16.87
C GLU A 121 4.51 15.73 -17.51
N LYS A 122 3.88 14.67 -16.97
CA LYS A 122 2.70 14.07 -17.59
C LYS A 122 1.61 13.84 -16.55
N ARG A 123 0.50 14.55 -16.70
CA ARG A 123 -0.72 14.25 -15.95
C ARG A 123 -1.31 12.94 -16.46
N MET A 124 -1.74 12.09 -15.55
CA MET A 124 -2.39 10.83 -15.90
C MET A 124 -3.70 10.65 -15.11
N GLY A 125 -4.64 9.95 -15.74
CA GLY A 125 -6.00 9.79 -15.24
C GLY A 125 -6.95 10.94 -15.63
N SER A 126 -8.24 10.72 -15.42
CA SER A 126 -9.30 11.71 -15.68
C SER A 126 -9.22 12.89 -14.70
N LYS A 127 -9.85 14.03 -15.01
CA LYS A 127 -9.94 15.15 -14.06
C LYS A 127 -10.77 14.75 -12.84
N SER A 128 -10.17 14.31 -11.73
CA SER A 128 -10.95 14.17 -10.49
C SER A 128 -11.33 15.52 -9.90
N ARG A 129 -12.35 15.50 -9.05
CA ARG A 129 -12.79 16.68 -8.30
C ARG A 129 -11.72 17.15 -7.29
N ASN A 130 -10.87 16.26 -6.77
CA ASN A 130 -10.14 16.48 -5.51
C ASN A 130 -8.60 16.37 -5.60
N SER A 131 -8.05 15.69 -6.61
CA SER A 131 -6.60 15.52 -6.81
C SER A 131 -6.23 15.32 -8.28
N SER A 132 -4.94 15.29 -8.59
CA SER A 132 -4.37 14.98 -9.90
C SER A 132 -3.01 14.31 -9.71
N VAL A 133 -2.73 13.28 -10.50
CA VAL A 133 -1.52 12.48 -10.38
C VAL A 133 -0.62 12.75 -11.59
N TYR A 134 0.67 12.95 -11.34
CA TYR A 134 1.67 13.32 -12.34
C TYR A 134 2.87 12.39 -12.30
N LEU A 135 3.27 11.92 -13.48
CA LEU A 135 4.57 11.28 -13.66
C LEU A 135 5.61 12.37 -13.46
N THR A 136 6.56 12.10 -12.57
CA THR A 136 7.44 13.12 -12.04
C THR A 136 8.89 12.68 -12.19
N THR A 137 9.73 13.60 -12.64
CA THR A 137 11.19 13.44 -12.66
C THR A 137 11.84 14.41 -11.68
N ILE A 138 12.97 14.01 -11.13
CA ILE A 138 13.82 14.88 -10.30
C ILE A 138 15.12 15.12 -11.05
N SER A 139 15.51 16.40 -11.17
CA SER A 139 16.77 16.79 -11.78
C SER A 139 17.95 16.15 -11.03
N GLY A 140 18.89 15.57 -11.79
CA GLY A 140 20.02 14.84 -11.22
C GLY A 140 19.70 13.39 -10.82
N VAL A 141 18.44 12.95 -10.92
CA VAL A 141 18.04 11.54 -10.71
C VAL A 141 17.86 10.87 -12.08
N PRO A 142 18.40 9.65 -12.30
CA PRO A 142 18.16 8.91 -13.53
C PRO A 142 16.66 8.77 -13.84
N LYS A 143 16.25 9.04 -15.08
CA LYS A 143 14.84 8.89 -15.53
C LYS A 143 14.31 7.45 -15.41
N THR A 144 15.19 6.48 -15.19
CA THR A 144 14.86 5.09 -14.87
C THR A 144 14.31 4.91 -13.45
N ASN A 145 14.37 5.94 -12.60
CA ASN A 145 13.76 5.96 -11.27
C ASN A 145 12.58 6.96 -11.23
N PRO A 146 11.52 6.75 -12.03
CA PRO A 146 10.37 7.64 -12.04
C PRO A 146 9.65 7.61 -10.69
N ILE A 147 9.11 8.76 -10.30
CA ILE A 147 8.27 8.90 -9.11
C ILE A 147 6.92 9.52 -9.49
N VAL A 148 6.02 9.55 -8.53
CA VAL A 148 4.67 10.08 -8.72
C VAL A 148 4.44 11.27 -7.81
N ALA A 149 3.94 12.37 -8.37
CA ALA A 149 3.44 13.48 -7.57
C ALA A 149 1.90 13.46 -7.57
N LYS A 150 1.29 13.41 -6.38
CA LYS A 150 -0.16 13.59 -6.20
C LYS A 150 -0.40 15.03 -5.74
N VAL A 151 -0.96 15.84 -6.63
CA VAL A 151 -1.34 17.23 -6.38
C VAL A 151 -2.80 17.27 -5.94
N MET A 152 -3.11 17.95 -4.84
CA MET A 152 -4.38 17.84 -4.15
C MET A 152 -4.79 19.10 -3.38
N LEU A 153 -6.04 19.11 -2.92
CA LEU A 153 -6.56 20.15 -2.02
C LEU A 153 -5.84 20.11 -0.67
N TYR A 154 -5.52 21.26 -0.11
CA TYR A 154 -5.04 21.35 1.28
C TYR A 154 -6.25 21.27 2.24
N ASN A 155 -6.53 20.07 2.74
CA ASN A 155 -7.64 19.78 3.66
C ASN A 155 -7.24 18.67 4.65
N THR A 156 -8.06 18.48 5.69
CA THR A 156 -7.80 17.56 6.80
C THR A 156 -7.55 16.12 6.36
N ASN A 157 -8.31 15.60 5.39
CA ASN A 157 -8.17 14.21 4.93
C ASN A 157 -6.87 14.00 4.15
N ASN A 158 -6.54 14.94 3.27
CA ASN A 158 -5.31 14.86 2.48
C ASN A 158 -4.07 15.07 3.37
N ILE A 159 -4.15 15.96 4.37
CA ILE A 159 -3.08 16.14 5.36
C ILE A 159 -2.89 14.85 6.18
N LEU A 160 -3.98 14.25 6.65
CA LEU A 160 -3.94 12.98 7.38
C LEU A 160 -3.33 11.85 6.52
N GLU A 161 -3.72 11.74 5.24
CA GLU A 161 -3.18 10.76 4.31
C GLU A 161 -1.65 10.87 4.21
N VAL A 162 -1.14 12.08 3.97
CA VAL A 162 0.30 12.32 3.84
C VAL A 162 1.02 12.14 5.16
N ASP A 163 0.50 12.65 6.27
CA ASP A 163 1.11 12.49 7.60
C ASP A 163 1.23 10.98 7.96
N LEU A 164 0.20 10.17 7.66
CA LEU A 164 0.25 8.72 7.84
C LEU A 164 1.28 8.05 6.92
N MET A 165 1.33 8.42 5.64
CA MET A 165 2.33 7.89 4.70
C MET A 165 3.76 8.21 5.12
N THR A 166 4.01 9.43 5.59
CA THR A 166 5.31 9.88 6.10
C THR A 166 5.70 9.09 7.35
N MET A 167 4.77 8.91 8.29
CA MET A 167 5.02 8.09 9.48
C MET A 167 5.33 6.64 9.12
N ILE A 168 4.53 6.02 8.25
CA ILE A 168 4.73 4.64 7.78
C ILE A 168 6.10 4.51 7.12
N THR A 169 6.45 5.44 6.23
CA THR A 169 7.75 5.42 5.55
C THR A 169 8.89 5.45 6.57
N ASN A 170 8.91 6.45 7.45
CA ASN A 170 10.01 6.67 8.39
C ASN A 170 10.08 5.62 9.50
N SER A 171 8.92 5.17 10.00
CA SER A 171 8.84 4.35 11.21
C SER A 171 8.65 2.87 10.94
N ILE A 172 8.28 2.47 9.72
CA ILE A 172 8.02 1.09 9.35
C ILE A 172 8.93 0.68 8.19
N ILE A 173 8.82 1.35 7.04
CA ILE A 173 9.49 0.88 5.83
C ILE A 173 11.01 1.07 5.93
N LEU A 174 11.50 2.27 6.28
CA LEU A 174 12.94 2.55 6.40
C LEU A 174 13.62 1.75 7.52
N LYS A 175 12.85 1.29 8.51
CA LYS A 175 13.34 0.44 9.59
C LYS A 175 13.28 -1.06 9.26
N GLY A 176 12.84 -1.42 8.05
CA GLY A 176 12.74 -2.82 7.65
C GLY A 176 11.60 -3.60 8.31
N ILE A 177 10.66 -2.93 8.99
CA ILE A 177 9.61 -3.59 9.79
C ILE A 177 8.55 -4.25 8.89
N SER A 178 8.19 -3.62 7.77
CA SER A 178 7.28 -4.20 6.78
C SER A 178 7.55 -3.65 5.39
N LYS A 179 7.28 -4.48 4.37
CA LYS A 179 7.43 -4.13 2.95
C LYS A 179 6.11 -3.83 2.23
N HIS A 180 4.97 -3.97 2.92
CA HIS A 180 3.62 -3.95 2.33
C HIS A 180 2.96 -2.56 2.30
N PHE A 181 3.78 -1.51 2.20
CA PHE A 181 3.33 -0.11 2.13
C PHE A 181 4.09 0.60 1.02
N LEU A 182 3.44 1.55 0.34
CA LEU A 182 4.10 2.43 -0.63
C LEU A 182 4.87 3.54 0.10
N MET A 183 6.11 3.84 -0.33
CA MET A 183 6.89 4.92 0.27
C MET A 183 6.42 6.30 -0.20
N THR A 184 6.44 7.28 0.71
CA THR A 184 6.41 8.70 0.37
C THR A 184 7.78 9.32 0.59
N PHE A 185 8.24 10.10 -0.37
CA PHE A 185 9.51 10.81 -0.30
C PHE A 185 9.36 12.20 0.32
N GLY A 186 8.13 12.70 0.48
CA GLY A 186 7.86 13.97 1.14
C GLY A 186 6.69 14.70 0.52
N ASP A 187 6.45 15.90 1.03
CA ASP A 187 5.34 16.75 0.62
C ASP A 187 5.72 18.23 0.59
N CYS A 188 4.93 19.01 -0.13
CA CYS A 188 5.13 20.46 -0.25
C CYS A 188 3.78 21.17 -0.17
N VAL A 189 3.71 22.25 0.62
CA VAL A 189 2.53 23.11 0.72
C VAL A 189 2.89 24.48 0.18
N CYS A 190 2.30 24.85 -0.96
CA CYS A 190 2.52 26.17 -1.51
C CYS A 190 1.95 27.25 -0.55
N ALA A 191 2.81 28.20 -0.17
CA ALA A 191 2.43 29.33 0.68
C ALA A 191 1.65 30.41 -0.08
N LYS A 192 1.81 30.50 -1.41
CA LYS A 192 1.13 31.49 -2.25
C LYS A 192 -0.34 31.13 -2.46
N ARG A 193 -1.16 32.17 -2.69
CA ARG A 193 -2.58 32.03 -3.05
C ARG A 193 -2.73 31.54 -4.49
N ILE A 194 -2.55 30.25 -4.71
CA ILE A 194 -2.79 29.57 -6.00
C ILE A 194 -4.16 28.88 -6.01
N ALA A 195 -4.55 28.32 -7.17
CA ALA A 195 -5.76 27.52 -7.27
C ALA A 195 -5.74 26.44 -6.17
N LYS A 196 -6.80 26.36 -5.35
CA LYS A 196 -6.84 25.51 -4.14
C LYS A 196 -6.39 24.05 -4.37
N LYS A 197 -6.67 23.52 -5.57
CA LYS A 197 -6.33 22.14 -5.97
C LYS A 197 -4.85 21.90 -6.26
N LEU A 198 -4.05 22.96 -6.39
CA LEU A 198 -2.62 22.93 -6.66
C LEU A 198 -1.77 23.21 -5.41
N ARG A 199 -2.42 23.45 -4.26
CA ARG A 199 -1.75 23.97 -3.07
C ARG A 199 -0.94 22.90 -2.33
N TYR A 200 -1.36 21.64 -2.40
CA TYR A 200 -0.71 20.57 -1.68
C TYR A 200 -0.23 19.47 -2.61
N MET A 201 0.97 18.96 -2.39
CA MET A 201 1.55 17.89 -3.20
C MET A 201 2.25 16.89 -2.30
N SER A 202 2.08 15.60 -2.57
CA SER A 202 2.95 14.54 -2.06
C SER A 202 3.74 13.92 -3.20
N ILE A 203 4.95 13.46 -2.88
CA ILE A 203 5.90 12.83 -3.78
C ILE A 203 6.06 11.39 -3.33
N ASN A 204 5.72 10.43 -4.17
CA ASN A 204 5.55 9.03 -3.80
C ASN A 204 6.30 8.10 -4.73
N GLU A 205 6.61 6.92 -4.23
CA GLU A 205 7.13 5.80 -5.00
C GLU A 205 6.14 5.42 -6.12
N LEU A 206 6.68 5.05 -7.28
CA LEU A 206 5.89 4.51 -8.38
C LEU A 206 5.67 3.01 -8.18
N ALA A 207 4.41 2.56 -8.32
CA ALA A 207 4.04 1.15 -8.36
C ALA A 207 3.90 0.66 -9.82
N ASP A 208 3.97 -0.65 -10.03
CA ASP A 208 3.79 -1.25 -11.36
C ASP A 208 2.32 -1.39 -11.78
N GLY A 209 1.41 -1.36 -10.81
CA GLY A 209 -0.02 -1.47 -11.03
C GLY A 209 -0.83 -1.53 -9.75
N ASP A 210 -2.14 -1.77 -9.89
CA ASP A 210 -3.05 -2.11 -8.80
C ASP A 210 -3.65 -3.51 -8.97
N LEU A 211 -4.30 -4.02 -7.92
CA LEU A 211 -4.93 -5.35 -7.93
C LEU A 211 -6.00 -5.45 -9.02
N LYS A 212 -6.69 -4.34 -9.35
CA LYS A 212 -7.70 -4.34 -10.43
C LYS A 212 -7.10 -4.85 -11.74
N MET A 213 -5.93 -4.32 -12.09
CA MET A 213 -5.24 -4.71 -13.31
C MET A 213 -4.84 -6.19 -13.30
N LEU A 214 -4.44 -6.71 -12.14
CA LEU A 214 -4.06 -8.13 -12.01
C LEU A 214 -5.24 -9.06 -12.20
N ILE A 215 -6.41 -8.74 -11.62
CA ILE A 215 -7.61 -9.57 -11.72
C ILE A 215 -8.32 -9.47 -13.08
N GLU A 216 -7.87 -8.55 -13.95
CA GLU A 216 -8.26 -8.46 -15.36
C GLU A 216 -7.35 -9.33 -16.26
N ILE A 217 -6.27 -9.91 -15.74
CA ILE A 217 -5.36 -10.81 -16.48
C ILE A 217 -5.75 -12.27 -16.23
N LYS A 218 -6.13 -12.98 -17.31
CA LYS A 218 -6.58 -14.38 -17.22
C LYS A 218 -5.55 -15.28 -16.54
N ASP A 219 -4.30 -15.25 -16.97
CA ASP A 219 -3.23 -16.11 -16.44
C ASP A 219 -2.97 -15.88 -14.95
N VAL A 220 -3.20 -14.67 -14.45
CA VAL A 220 -3.09 -14.36 -13.02
C VAL A 220 -4.24 -14.97 -12.24
N VAL A 221 -5.46 -14.85 -12.75
CA VAL A 221 -6.66 -15.40 -12.10
C VAL A 221 -6.64 -16.93 -12.13
N GLU A 222 -6.18 -17.56 -13.21
CA GLU A 222 -6.08 -19.03 -13.31
C GLU A 222 -5.03 -19.62 -12.36
N ASP A 223 -4.03 -18.84 -11.96
CA ASP A 223 -2.98 -19.25 -11.02
C ASP A 223 -3.48 -19.20 -9.58
N THR A 224 -3.92 -20.37 -9.10
CA THR A 224 -4.43 -20.54 -7.74
C THR A 224 -3.41 -20.20 -6.67
N GLU A 225 -2.13 -20.54 -6.87
CA GLU A 225 -1.10 -20.20 -5.89
C GLU A 225 -0.92 -18.68 -5.82
N LEU A 226 -0.89 -18.01 -6.97
CA LEU A 226 -0.73 -16.57 -7.04
C LEU A 226 -1.90 -15.83 -6.40
N MET A 227 -3.13 -16.25 -6.66
CA MET A 227 -4.34 -15.64 -6.09
C MET A 227 -4.38 -15.73 -4.56
N PHE A 228 -4.08 -16.90 -4.00
CA PHE A 228 -3.95 -17.05 -2.54
C PHE A 228 -2.81 -16.22 -1.97
N ASN A 229 -1.66 -16.21 -2.64
CA ASN A 229 -0.49 -15.47 -2.17
C ASN A 229 -0.76 -13.96 -2.10
N MET A 230 -1.37 -13.38 -3.15
CA MET A 230 -1.77 -11.98 -3.18
C MET A 230 -2.78 -11.65 -2.07
N LEU A 231 -3.77 -12.52 -1.82
CA LEU A 231 -4.73 -12.34 -0.73
C LEU A 231 -4.04 -12.30 0.63
N ILE A 232 -3.13 -13.25 0.89
CA ILE A 232 -2.39 -13.32 2.16
C ILE A 232 -1.56 -12.05 2.36
N GLN A 233 -0.81 -11.60 1.34
CA GLN A 233 -0.04 -10.35 1.43
C GLN A 233 -0.93 -9.14 1.70
N ILE A 234 -2.10 -9.06 1.06
CA ILE A 234 -3.09 -7.99 1.30
C ILE A 234 -3.58 -8.03 2.75
N TYR A 235 -3.94 -9.19 3.28
CA TYR A 235 -4.40 -9.31 4.66
C TYR A 235 -3.28 -9.01 5.67
N ILE A 236 -2.03 -9.40 5.39
CA ILE A 236 -0.86 -9.00 6.17
C ILE A 236 -0.72 -7.47 6.15
N SER A 237 -0.88 -6.82 4.98
CA SER A 237 -0.80 -5.36 4.88
C SER A 237 -1.86 -4.64 5.71
N ILE A 238 -3.10 -5.14 5.72
CA ILE A 238 -4.20 -4.62 6.52
C ILE A 238 -3.92 -4.84 8.02
N ALA A 239 -3.49 -6.04 8.41
CA ALA A 239 -3.17 -6.36 9.80
C ALA A 239 -2.03 -5.51 10.34
N THR A 240 -0.98 -5.31 9.53
CA THR A 240 0.14 -4.43 9.88
C THR A 240 -0.35 -3.00 10.06
N TYR A 241 -1.26 -2.52 9.20
CA TYR A 241 -1.86 -1.19 9.32
C TYR A 241 -2.72 -1.07 10.59
N HIS A 242 -3.50 -2.08 10.92
CA HIS A 242 -4.33 -2.05 12.14
C HIS A 242 -3.46 -2.09 13.41
N ASN A 243 -2.52 -3.04 13.50
CA ASN A 243 -1.80 -3.32 14.75
C ASN A 243 -0.60 -2.39 14.98
N LEU A 244 0.19 -2.07 13.95
CA LEU A 244 1.36 -1.18 14.09
C LEU A 244 1.01 0.30 13.91
N VAL A 245 0.20 0.63 12.90
CA VAL A 245 -0.17 2.04 12.65
C VAL A 245 -1.28 2.48 13.60
N GLY A 246 -2.20 1.59 13.97
CA GLY A 246 -3.30 1.87 14.91
C GLY A 246 -4.51 2.51 14.24
N PHE A 247 -4.72 2.28 12.95
CA PHE A 247 -5.81 2.87 12.16
C PHE A 247 -6.54 1.80 11.35
N VAL A 248 -7.83 2.00 11.12
CA VAL A 248 -8.61 1.32 10.07
C VAL A 248 -8.56 2.14 8.79
N HIS A 249 -8.51 1.48 7.63
CA HIS A 249 -8.40 2.11 6.32
C HIS A 249 -9.74 2.61 5.80
N ARG A 250 -10.81 1.81 5.94
CA ARG A 250 -12.20 2.08 5.57
C ARG A 250 -12.46 2.26 4.07
N ASP A 251 -11.49 1.91 3.23
CA ASP A 251 -11.62 1.98 1.77
C ASP A 251 -10.82 0.90 1.02
N THR A 252 -10.88 -0.33 1.49
CA THR A 252 -10.12 -1.48 0.95
C THR A 252 -10.77 -2.06 -0.32
N HIS A 253 -10.80 -1.29 -1.40
CA HIS A 253 -11.15 -1.82 -2.73
C HIS A 253 -9.89 -2.17 -3.54
N PHE A 254 -10.03 -2.92 -4.64
CA PHE A 254 -8.90 -3.41 -5.46
C PHE A 254 -7.93 -2.31 -5.94
N GLY A 255 -8.34 -1.05 -5.86
CA GLY A 255 -7.55 0.05 -6.35
C GLY A 255 -6.55 0.56 -5.32
N ASN A 256 -6.86 0.34 -4.05
CA ASN A 256 -6.03 0.80 -2.95
C ASN A 256 -5.02 -0.27 -2.51
N PHE A 257 -4.90 -1.33 -3.31
CA PHE A 257 -3.85 -2.33 -3.21
C PHE A 257 -3.01 -2.27 -4.48
N LEU A 258 -1.82 -1.71 -4.33
CA LEU A 258 -0.84 -1.55 -5.38
C LEU A 258 0.09 -2.76 -5.43
N TYR A 259 0.77 -2.97 -6.54
CA TYR A 259 1.81 -3.99 -6.64
C TYR A 259 3.10 -3.46 -7.26
N GLN A 260 4.18 -4.12 -6.88
CA GLN A 260 5.44 -4.13 -7.61
C GLN A 260 5.74 -5.56 -8.04
N THR A 261 6.37 -5.72 -9.20
CA THR A 261 6.92 -6.98 -9.65
C THR A 261 8.02 -7.44 -8.71
N ASN A 262 8.08 -8.74 -8.46
CA ASN A 262 8.99 -9.34 -7.50
C ASN A 262 9.72 -10.53 -8.13
N SER A 263 11.05 -10.52 -8.03
CA SER A 263 11.89 -11.63 -8.48
C SER A 263 12.49 -12.44 -7.35
N GLU A 264 12.35 -12.01 -6.08
CA GLU A 264 12.90 -12.71 -4.93
C GLU A 264 12.33 -14.14 -4.85
N LYS A 265 13.18 -15.12 -4.53
CA LYS A 265 12.82 -16.55 -4.43
C LYS A 265 13.13 -17.07 -3.03
N GLY A 266 12.16 -17.73 -2.41
CA GLY A 266 12.28 -18.27 -1.05
C GLY A 266 11.03 -17.94 -0.24
N TYR A 267 11.20 -17.69 1.04
CA TYR A 267 10.14 -17.33 1.95
C TYR A 267 10.45 -16.01 2.66
N TYR A 268 9.45 -15.15 2.77
CA TYR A 268 9.49 -14.01 3.67
C TYR A 268 9.12 -14.48 5.08
N HIS A 269 9.96 -14.12 6.05
CA HIS A 269 9.75 -14.40 7.47
C HIS A 269 9.00 -13.23 8.11
N TYR A 270 7.86 -13.54 8.72
CA TYR A 270 7.03 -12.64 9.51
C TYR A 270 6.98 -13.09 10.96
N THR A 271 6.81 -12.13 11.86
CA THR A 271 6.51 -12.34 13.28
C THR A 271 5.18 -11.71 13.62
N PHE A 272 4.38 -12.43 14.38
CA PHE A 272 3.11 -11.94 14.91
C PHE A 272 2.85 -12.56 16.28
N GLN A 273 2.61 -11.74 17.31
CA GLN A 273 2.42 -12.18 18.70
C GLN A 273 3.55 -13.11 19.19
N GLY A 274 4.78 -12.81 18.79
CA GLY A 274 5.98 -13.60 19.13
C GLY A 274 6.09 -14.96 18.44
N LYS A 275 5.22 -15.27 17.46
CA LYS A 275 5.28 -16.50 16.65
C LYS A 275 5.81 -16.21 15.26
N ASP A 276 6.56 -17.17 14.73
CA ASP A 276 7.15 -17.10 13.39
C ASP A 276 6.22 -17.70 12.32
N TYR A 277 6.15 -17.00 11.20
CA TYR A 277 5.42 -17.42 10.01
C TYR A 277 6.23 -17.14 8.75
N TYR A 278 6.04 -17.97 7.73
CA TYR A 278 6.82 -17.92 6.51
C TYR A 278 5.90 -18.00 5.30
N LEU A 279 5.90 -16.96 4.47
CA LEU A 279 5.13 -16.89 3.23
C LEU A 279 6.07 -17.05 2.04
N LYS A 280 5.82 -18.05 1.19
CA LYS A 280 6.54 -18.26 -0.06
C LYS A 280 6.44 -17.00 -0.94
N SER A 281 7.55 -16.54 -1.50
CA SER A 281 7.53 -15.39 -2.40
C SER A 281 6.79 -15.70 -3.71
N CYS A 282 6.13 -14.70 -4.29
CA CYS A 282 5.48 -14.81 -5.58
C CYS A 282 5.92 -13.69 -6.54
N LYS A 283 5.30 -13.60 -7.72
CA LYS A 283 5.63 -12.62 -8.77
C LYS A 283 5.33 -11.16 -8.37
N TYR A 284 4.59 -10.92 -7.29
CA TYR A 284 4.16 -9.59 -6.87
C TYR A 284 4.43 -9.34 -5.38
N ASN A 285 4.78 -8.09 -5.07
CA ASN A 285 4.72 -7.53 -3.73
C ASN A 285 3.46 -6.65 -3.62
N MET A 286 2.48 -7.06 -2.84
CA MET A 286 1.24 -6.29 -2.64
C MET A 286 1.43 -5.24 -1.54
N MET A 287 0.90 -4.03 -1.75
CA MET A 287 1.03 -2.90 -0.85
C MET A 287 -0.30 -2.16 -0.69
N ILE A 288 -0.66 -1.79 0.54
CA ILE A 288 -1.83 -0.95 0.81
C ILE A 288 -1.50 0.55 0.62
N TYR A 289 -2.48 1.33 0.16
CA TYR A 289 -2.33 2.74 -0.20
C TYR A 289 -3.66 3.53 -0.09
N ASP A 290 -3.58 4.86 -0.10
CA ASP A 290 -4.71 5.81 -0.07
C ASP A 290 -5.49 5.85 1.26
N TYR A 291 -4.86 6.46 2.26
CA TYR A 291 -5.36 6.53 3.63
C TYR A 291 -6.34 7.67 3.90
N GLY A 292 -6.91 8.31 2.87
CA GLY A 292 -7.74 9.51 3.02
C GLY A 292 -9.04 9.35 3.84
N PHE A 293 -9.48 8.10 4.10
CA PHE A 293 -10.65 7.77 4.92
C PHE A 293 -10.33 7.14 6.28
N SER A 294 -9.04 7.06 6.60
CA SER A 294 -8.57 6.29 7.75
C SER A 294 -9.02 6.90 9.07
N LYS A 295 -9.23 6.04 10.07
CA LYS A 295 -9.62 6.45 11.42
C LYS A 295 -8.83 5.66 12.46
N LYS A 296 -8.49 6.32 13.56
CA LYS A 296 -7.74 5.70 14.66
C LYS A 296 -8.60 4.67 15.39
N ILE A 297 -7.99 3.53 15.72
CA ILE A 297 -8.62 2.44 16.48
C ILE A 297 -8.76 2.85 17.96
N ASP A 298 -7.66 3.24 18.62
CA ASP A 298 -7.65 3.61 20.05
C ASP A 298 -8.04 5.07 20.32
N SER A 299 -9.28 5.43 19.97
CA SER A 299 -9.90 6.68 20.46
C SER A 299 -10.84 6.37 21.64
N PRO A 300 -10.97 7.25 22.65
CA PRO A 300 -11.94 7.08 23.72
C PRO A 300 -13.36 7.12 23.15
N ASP A 301 -14.09 6.02 23.28
CA ASP A 301 -15.45 5.86 22.77
C ASP A 301 -16.33 5.18 23.83
N ASP A 302 -17.64 5.37 23.72
CA ASP A 302 -18.64 4.56 24.40
C ASP A 302 -18.73 3.14 23.77
N ALA A 303 -19.65 2.32 24.28
CA ALA A 303 -19.88 0.97 23.78
C ALA A 303 -20.28 0.96 22.28
N GLU A 304 -21.10 1.92 21.84
CA GLU A 304 -21.53 2.02 20.45
C GLU A 304 -20.37 2.37 19.49
N GLY A 305 -19.51 3.31 19.89
CA GLY A 305 -18.30 3.66 19.13
C GLY A 305 -17.31 2.50 19.05
N THR A 306 -17.19 1.71 20.13
CA THR A 306 -16.38 0.48 20.15
C THR A 306 -16.88 -0.55 19.14
N ILE A 307 -18.19 -0.79 19.08
CA ILE A 307 -18.81 -1.70 18.09
C ILE A 307 -18.52 -1.22 16.66
N LYS A 308 -18.77 0.07 16.36
CA LYS A 308 -18.52 0.65 15.02
C LYS A 308 -17.07 0.53 14.58
N LYS A 309 -16.11 0.59 15.50
CA LYS A 309 -14.69 0.37 15.20
C LYS A 309 -14.38 -1.08 14.90
N LYS A 310 -14.93 -2.01 15.66
CA LYS A 310 -14.81 -3.45 15.39
C LYS A 310 -15.38 -3.79 14.01
N GLU A 311 -16.54 -3.24 13.67
CA GLU A 311 -17.10 -3.33 12.32
C GLU A 311 -16.16 -2.74 11.27
N ALA A 312 -15.56 -1.57 11.52
CA ALA A 312 -14.62 -0.95 10.57
C ALA A 312 -13.34 -1.77 10.37
N ILE A 313 -12.79 -2.39 11.43
CA ILE A 313 -11.64 -3.31 11.36
C ILE A 313 -12.00 -4.49 10.46
N PHE A 314 -13.13 -5.13 10.73
CA PHE A 314 -13.59 -6.27 9.96
C PHE A 314 -13.86 -5.93 8.49
N ASN A 315 -14.54 -4.82 8.24
CA ASN A 315 -14.93 -4.37 6.89
C ASN A 315 -13.71 -4.18 5.98
N ASP A 316 -12.53 -3.84 6.52
CA ASP A 316 -11.32 -3.73 5.72
C ASP A 316 -10.95 -5.07 5.07
N TYR A 317 -11.11 -6.20 5.77
CA TYR A 317 -10.88 -7.55 5.24
C TYR A 317 -12.06 -8.05 4.37
N GLN A 318 -13.28 -7.89 4.86
CA GLN A 318 -14.49 -8.36 4.18
C GLN A 318 -14.71 -7.68 2.83
N LYS A 319 -14.37 -6.40 2.70
CA LYS A 319 -14.56 -5.68 1.44
C LYS A 319 -13.60 -6.19 0.36
N ILE A 320 -12.32 -6.39 0.68
CA ILE A 320 -11.29 -6.69 -0.32
C ILE A 320 -11.35 -8.13 -0.84
N ILE A 321 -11.87 -9.10 -0.08
CA ILE A 321 -11.98 -10.49 -0.55
C ILE A 321 -12.83 -10.62 -1.81
N HIS A 322 -13.78 -9.69 -2.04
CA HIS A 322 -14.56 -9.65 -3.28
C HIS A 322 -13.70 -9.45 -4.53
N ALA A 323 -12.49 -8.88 -4.41
CA ALA A 323 -11.52 -8.80 -5.51
C ALA A 323 -11.07 -10.18 -6.03
N PHE A 324 -11.20 -11.22 -5.21
CA PHE A 324 -10.78 -12.58 -5.52
C PHE A 324 -11.97 -13.48 -5.91
N ILE A 325 -13.18 -12.93 -5.99
CA ILE A 325 -14.40 -13.68 -6.30
C ILE A 325 -14.90 -13.29 -7.70
N MET A 326 -15.41 -14.25 -8.46
CA MET A 326 -16.05 -14.03 -9.75
C MET A 326 -17.31 -13.18 -9.63
N ARG A 327 -17.56 -12.32 -10.61
CA ARG A 327 -18.76 -11.46 -10.66
C ARG A 327 -20.07 -12.24 -10.57
N LYS A 328 -20.14 -13.44 -11.17
CA LYS A 328 -21.29 -14.36 -11.06
C LYS A 328 -21.62 -14.77 -9.62
N SER A 329 -20.64 -14.65 -8.72
CA SER A 329 -20.73 -14.96 -7.29
C SER A 329 -20.64 -13.68 -6.44
N LYS A 330 -21.05 -12.53 -6.99
CA LYS A 330 -21.04 -11.20 -6.32
C LYS A 330 -19.63 -10.66 -5.99
N GLY A 331 -18.60 -11.15 -6.67
CA GLY A 331 -17.25 -10.58 -6.60
C GLY A 331 -16.95 -9.54 -7.67
N TRP A 332 -15.68 -9.16 -7.80
CA TRP A 332 -15.22 -8.09 -8.71
C TRP A 332 -14.48 -8.59 -9.94
N ILE A 333 -14.13 -9.88 -10.02
CA ILE A 333 -13.49 -10.44 -11.22
C ILE A 333 -14.53 -10.48 -12.35
N SER A 334 -14.32 -9.65 -13.37
CA SER A 334 -15.22 -9.51 -14.52
C SER A 334 -15.00 -10.54 -15.63
N LEU A 335 -13.87 -11.27 -15.58
CA LEU A 335 -13.54 -12.28 -16.58
C LEU A 335 -14.60 -13.39 -16.62
N THR A 336 -15.01 -13.75 -17.83
CA THR A 336 -15.96 -14.82 -18.10
C THR A 336 -15.22 -16.10 -18.49
N ASN A 337 -15.85 -17.26 -18.25
CA ASN A 337 -15.36 -18.57 -18.71
C ASN A 337 -13.92 -18.91 -18.28
N ILE A 338 -13.68 -18.94 -16.97
CA ILE A 338 -12.44 -19.45 -16.37
C ILE A 338 -12.74 -20.72 -15.55
N PRO A 339 -12.90 -21.91 -16.18
CA PRO A 339 -13.26 -23.14 -15.47
C PRO A 339 -12.20 -23.58 -14.44
N SER A 340 -10.92 -23.35 -14.75
CA SER A 340 -9.77 -23.64 -13.87
C SER A 340 -9.85 -22.89 -12.54
N TYR A 341 -10.47 -21.71 -12.50
CA TYR A 341 -10.64 -20.91 -11.28
C TYR A 341 -11.85 -21.31 -10.44
N LYS A 342 -12.68 -22.27 -10.88
CA LYS A 342 -13.93 -22.62 -10.20
C LYS A 342 -13.72 -23.02 -8.74
N GLU A 343 -12.77 -23.91 -8.47
CA GLU A 343 -12.46 -24.39 -7.12
C GLU A 343 -11.88 -23.29 -6.24
N THR A 344 -10.96 -22.48 -6.78
CA THR A 344 -10.39 -21.35 -6.07
C THR A 344 -11.45 -20.30 -5.74
N ASN A 345 -12.35 -20.00 -6.68
CA ASN A 345 -13.50 -19.13 -6.44
C ASN A 345 -14.39 -19.65 -5.30
N TYR A 346 -14.67 -20.97 -5.23
CA TYR A 346 -15.43 -21.52 -4.11
C TYR A 346 -14.71 -21.35 -2.77
N LYS A 347 -13.39 -21.57 -2.73
CA LYS A 347 -12.60 -21.31 -1.51
C LYS A 347 -12.64 -19.84 -1.10
N MET A 348 -12.54 -18.90 -2.05
CA MET A 348 -12.63 -17.46 -1.75
C MET A 348 -14.01 -17.07 -1.20
N ILE A 349 -15.09 -17.61 -1.76
CA ILE A 349 -16.45 -17.42 -1.24
C ILE A 349 -16.57 -18.00 0.18
N TRP A 350 -16.01 -19.19 0.40
CA TRP A 350 -16.04 -19.82 1.72
C TRP A 350 -15.30 -18.96 2.76
N ILE A 351 -14.12 -18.42 2.41
CA ILE A 351 -13.36 -17.50 3.28
C ILE A 351 -14.18 -16.24 3.58
N ALA A 352 -14.86 -15.65 2.58
CA ALA A 352 -15.71 -14.49 2.78
C ALA A 352 -16.88 -14.78 3.74
N ASN A 353 -17.56 -15.92 3.57
CA ASN A 353 -18.65 -16.34 4.47
C ASN A 353 -18.15 -16.63 5.89
N MET A 354 -16.96 -17.21 6.01
CA MET A 354 -16.35 -17.53 7.29
C MET A 354 -16.00 -16.24 8.07
N LEU A 355 -15.49 -15.22 7.38
CA LEU A 355 -15.31 -13.88 7.92
C LEU A 355 -16.64 -13.32 8.47
N ASP A 356 -17.74 -13.41 7.72
CA ASP A 356 -19.06 -12.95 8.18
C ASP A 356 -19.52 -13.66 9.47
N VAL A 357 -19.21 -14.94 9.63
CA VAL A 357 -19.52 -15.68 10.86
C VAL A 357 -18.70 -15.16 12.05
N TYR A 358 -17.43 -14.79 11.85
CA TYR A 358 -16.58 -14.25 12.91
C TYR A 358 -17.06 -12.91 13.44
N ILE A 359 -17.40 -11.95 12.56
CA ILE A 359 -17.92 -10.67 13.05
C ILE A 359 -19.20 -10.86 13.86
N GLN A 360 -20.11 -11.73 13.44
CA GLN A 360 -21.36 -11.97 14.16
C GLN A 360 -21.11 -12.55 15.56
N LYS A 361 -20.20 -13.52 15.67
CA LYS A 361 -19.82 -14.08 16.98
C LYS A 361 -19.16 -13.02 17.86
N GLU A 362 -18.20 -12.28 17.33
CA GLU A 362 -17.41 -11.34 18.13
C GLU A 362 -18.21 -10.12 18.61
N LEU A 363 -19.10 -9.58 17.76
CA LEU A 363 -19.98 -8.48 18.15
C LEU A 363 -21.01 -8.91 19.20
N THR A 364 -21.37 -10.19 19.24
CA THR A 364 -22.35 -10.74 20.19
C THR A 364 -21.71 -11.09 21.55
N TYR A 365 -20.48 -11.61 21.58
CA TYR A 365 -19.90 -12.24 22.77
C TYR A 365 -18.75 -11.48 23.42
N HIS A 366 -18.04 -10.60 22.71
CA HIS A 366 -16.81 -9.95 23.20
C HIS A 366 -16.91 -8.42 23.23
N ALA A 367 -18.00 -7.89 23.79
CA ALA A 367 -18.20 -6.44 23.97
C ALA A 367 -17.09 -5.78 24.81
N SER A 368 -16.47 -6.51 25.75
CA SER A 368 -15.47 -5.98 26.70
C SER A 368 -14.04 -5.83 26.16
N GLN A 369 -13.71 -6.41 25.00
CA GLN A 369 -12.38 -6.24 24.41
C GLN A 369 -12.19 -4.85 23.79
N SER A 370 -10.99 -4.27 23.96
CA SER A 370 -10.60 -3.05 23.25
C SER A 370 -10.57 -3.26 21.73
N SER A 371 -10.73 -2.19 20.95
CA SER A 371 -10.66 -2.30 19.49
C SER A 371 -9.26 -2.70 18.99
N SER A 372 -8.18 -2.34 19.70
CA SER A 372 -6.82 -2.78 19.33
C SER A 372 -6.57 -4.24 19.59
N SER A 373 -7.03 -4.79 20.73
CA SER A 373 -6.96 -6.24 20.96
C SER A 373 -7.80 -7.01 19.94
N PHE A 374 -8.92 -6.43 19.49
CA PHE A 374 -9.78 -7.02 18.47
C PHE A 374 -9.12 -7.10 17.09
N ALA A 375 -8.34 -6.09 16.68
CA ALA A 375 -7.58 -6.14 15.43
C ALA A 375 -6.60 -7.33 15.40
N ALA A 376 -5.87 -7.55 16.48
CA ALA A 376 -4.96 -8.68 16.61
C ALA A 376 -5.72 -10.03 16.64
N LEU A 377 -6.89 -10.08 17.31
CA LEU A 377 -7.73 -11.27 17.36
C LEU A 377 -8.24 -11.69 15.98
N ILE A 378 -8.81 -10.76 15.20
CA ILE A 378 -9.28 -11.06 13.84
C ILE A 378 -8.15 -11.65 13.00
N PHE A 379 -6.96 -11.05 13.05
CA PHE A 379 -5.85 -11.56 12.25
C PHE A 379 -5.34 -12.92 12.75
N SER A 380 -5.38 -13.17 14.06
CA SER A 380 -5.10 -14.50 14.64
C SER A 380 -6.03 -15.57 14.09
N ASN A 381 -7.33 -15.28 14.01
CA ASN A 381 -8.32 -16.20 13.45
C ASN A 381 -8.09 -16.39 11.94
N LEU A 382 -7.77 -15.33 11.20
CA LEU A 382 -7.39 -15.44 9.78
C LEU A 382 -6.16 -16.33 9.57
N LEU A 383 -5.13 -16.21 10.41
CA LEU A 383 -3.94 -17.05 10.34
C LEU A 383 -4.28 -18.53 10.52
N GLN A 384 -5.02 -18.87 11.57
CA GLN A 384 -5.32 -20.26 11.93
C GLN A 384 -6.36 -20.88 10.99
N ASP A 385 -7.44 -20.16 10.73
CA ASP A 385 -8.61 -20.72 10.07
C ASP A 385 -8.65 -20.44 8.58
N VAL A 386 -7.81 -19.53 8.06
CA VAL A 386 -7.66 -19.29 6.62
C VAL A 386 -6.31 -19.75 6.13
N PHE A 387 -5.23 -19.12 6.58
CA PHE A 387 -3.94 -19.28 5.90
C PHE A 387 -3.36 -20.67 6.11
N LEU A 388 -3.33 -21.16 7.35
CA LEU A 388 -2.78 -22.49 7.63
C LEU A 388 -3.66 -23.64 7.14
N LYS A 389 -4.95 -23.39 6.89
CA LYS A 389 -5.93 -24.43 6.53
C LYS A 389 -6.28 -24.48 5.04
N TYR A 390 -6.34 -23.33 4.37
CA TYR A 390 -6.85 -23.22 2.99
C TYR A 390 -5.80 -22.76 1.97
N ALA A 391 -4.70 -22.15 2.41
CA ALA A 391 -3.63 -21.82 1.48
C ALA A 391 -3.04 -23.10 0.86
N PRO A 392 -2.59 -23.05 -0.39
CA PRO A 392 -1.89 -24.18 -1.01
C PRO A 392 -0.73 -24.69 -0.15
N ASN A 393 -0.48 -26.00 -0.24
CA ASN A 393 0.57 -26.66 0.53
C ASN A 393 1.91 -25.93 0.39
N SER A 394 2.64 -25.80 1.50
CA SER A 394 3.92 -25.08 1.58
C SER A 394 3.87 -23.57 1.28
N MET A 395 2.70 -22.96 1.03
CA MET A 395 2.66 -21.52 0.77
C MET A 395 2.88 -20.69 2.03
N PHE A 396 2.16 -21.02 3.11
CA PHE A 396 2.20 -20.31 4.38
C PHE A 396 2.42 -21.33 5.51
N ILE A 397 3.58 -21.27 6.16
CA ILE A 397 4.04 -22.29 7.11
C ILE A 397 4.57 -21.64 8.39
N SER A 398 4.59 -22.39 9.49
CA SER A 398 5.17 -21.96 10.78
C SER A 398 6.58 -22.50 11.02
N GLN A 399 6.98 -23.55 10.30
CA GLN A 399 8.33 -24.11 10.38
C GLN A 399 9.28 -23.34 9.46
N ARG A 400 10.47 -23.02 9.96
CA ARG A 400 11.48 -22.26 9.20
C ARG A 400 11.95 -23.06 7.98
N PRO A 401 11.74 -22.56 6.74
CA PRO A 401 12.27 -23.18 5.54
C PRO A 401 13.75 -22.86 5.36
N PRO A 402 14.49 -23.61 4.52
CA PRO A 402 15.92 -23.40 4.32
C PRO A 402 16.26 -22.06 3.64
N ASN A 403 15.40 -21.56 2.76
CA ASN A 403 15.63 -20.33 1.99
C ASN A 403 14.71 -19.19 2.47
N VAL A 404 15.14 -18.49 3.52
CA VAL A 404 14.48 -17.29 4.05
C VAL A 404 15.13 -16.04 3.47
N ILE A 405 14.33 -15.15 2.90
CA ILE A 405 14.78 -14.00 2.12
C ILE A 405 15.30 -12.88 3.02
N ASN A 406 14.52 -12.48 4.02
CA ASN A 406 14.84 -11.38 4.92
C ASN A 406 15.62 -11.87 6.16
N GLN A 407 16.70 -11.17 6.49
CA GLN A 407 17.53 -11.47 7.66
C GLN A 407 16.81 -11.14 8.98
N ILE A 408 16.09 -10.02 8.98
CA ILE A 408 15.27 -9.57 10.12
C ILE A 408 13.80 -9.84 9.77
N PRO A 409 13.01 -10.48 10.66
CA PRO A 409 11.61 -10.77 10.39
C PRO A 409 10.80 -9.49 10.19
N PHE A 410 9.87 -9.49 9.25
CA PHE A 410 8.85 -8.45 9.19
C PHE A 410 7.90 -8.60 10.38
N ARG A 411 7.39 -7.49 10.91
CA ARG A 411 6.42 -7.50 12.01
C ARG A 411 5.03 -7.17 11.53
N ILE A 412 4.04 -7.87 12.09
CA ILE A 412 2.62 -7.61 11.85
C ILE A 412 1.99 -6.85 13.03
N ASP A 413 2.53 -6.99 14.24
CA ASP A 413 2.15 -6.30 15.48
C ASP A 413 3.35 -5.83 16.28
#